data_AF-A0A382F712-F1
#
_entry.id   AF-A0A382F712-F1
#
_cell.length_a   1.000
_cell.length_b   1.000
_cell.length_c   1.000
_cell.angle_alpha   90.00
_cell.angle_beta   90.00
_cell.angle_gamma   90.00
#
_symmetry.space_group_name_H-M   'P 1'
#
loop_
_entity.id
_entity.type
_entity.pdbx_description
1 polymer ?
#
loop_
_entity_poly.entity_id
_entity_poly.type
_entity_poly.pdbx_seq_one_letter_code
_entity_poly.pdbx_strand_id
1 'polypeptide(L)'
;MTMSVRVYNTLTRQKEELAPLVPGKVGMYVCGPTVYDMAHVGHARSCVAFDLIVRHLRRRFDVNYVRNYTDVDDKIIKRANELGQESTEVSERYIKEFKSDMASLGNAEPDHEPKVTEHIEDIVHLIERVIANGKGYAVEGDVYYAVESFEGYGKLSGRKLDDMEAGARVEVDERKRNPMDFALWKSAKPGEPWWESPWGKGRPGWHIECSAMSSQYLGETLDIHGGGNDLEFPHHENEIAQSEAATGKPYAKSWLHCGMITINGEKMSKSLGNFFTIREVLEKYHPEVVRYLLIASH
;
A
#
# COMPACT_ATOMS: atom_id res chain seq x y z
N MET A 1 -26.35 -25.81 -6.08
CA MET A 1 -26.00 -24.37 -6.02
C MET A 1 -24.59 -24.29 -5.45
N THR A 2 -23.62 -23.87 -6.25
CA THR A 2 -22.28 -23.54 -5.74
C THR A 2 -22.42 -22.38 -4.76
N MET A 3 -22.02 -22.54 -3.51
CA MET A 3 -22.06 -21.46 -2.52
C MET A 3 -21.24 -20.27 -3.02
N SER A 4 -21.80 -19.06 -2.96
CA SER A 4 -21.12 -17.83 -3.31
C SER A 4 -19.97 -17.54 -2.34
N VAL A 5 -18.87 -16.99 -2.86
CA VAL A 5 -17.72 -16.59 -2.05
C VAL A 5 -18.13 -15.36 -1.25
N ARG A 6 -17.88 -15.36 0.06
CA ARG A 6 -18.09 -14.20 0.93
C ARG A 6 -16.78 -13.73 1.53
N VAL A 7 -16.57 -12.41 1.55
CA VAL A 7 -15.38 -11.76 2.11
C VAL A 7 -15.79 -10.82 3.24
N TYR A 8 -14.95 -10.66 4.25
CA TYR A 8 -15.15 -9.61 5.25
C TYR A 8 -14.67 -8.29 4.67
N ASN A 9 -15.56 -7.31 4.54
CA ASN A 9 -15.26 -6.01 3.99
C ASN A 9 -14.98 -5.03 5.14
N THR A 10 -13.74 -4.54 5.26
CA THR A 10 -13.35 -3.59 6.32
C THR A 10 -14.22 -2.34 6.31
N LEU A 11 -14.63 -1.87 5.12
CA LEU A 11 -15.44 -0.65 4.99
C LEU A 11 -16.82 -0.80 5.65
N THR A 12 -17.46 -1.97 5.55
CA THR A 12 -18.81 -2.21 6.09
C THR A 12 -18.82 -3.00 7.40
N ARG A 13 -17.67 -3.59 7.76
CA ARG A 13 -17.45 -4.45 8.93
C ARG A 13 -18.33 -5.70 8.94
N GLN A 14 -18.67 -6.21 7.76
CA GLN A 14 -19.54 -7.36 7.60
C GLN A 14 -19.00 -8.33 6.54
N LYS A 15 -19.46 -9.57 6.60
CA LYS A 15 -19.20 -10.55 5.53
C LYS A 15 -20.20 -10.31 4.41
N GLU A 16 -19.71 -10.00 3.23
CA GLU A 16 -20.50 -9.68 2.05
C GLU A 16 -20.22 -10.68 0.94
N GLU A 17 -21.17 -10.85 0.03
CA GLU A 17 -20.94 -11.65 -1.17
C GLU A 17 -19.94 -10.93 -2.09
N LEU A 18 -18.92 -11.65 -2.56
CA LEU A 18 -18.02 -11.15 -3.57
C LEU A 18 -18.76 -11.12 -4.92
N ALA A 19 -19.29 -9.95 -5.25
CA ALA A 19 -19.93 -9.68 -6.53
C ALA A 19 -18.95 -8.87 -7.40
N PRO A 20 -18.28 -9.47 -8.39
CA PRO A 20 -17.30 -8.73 -9.17
C PRO A 20 -17.95 -7.69 -10.10
N LEU A 21 -17.19 -6.66 -10.48
CA LEU A 21 -17.56 -5.60 -11.42
C LEU A 21 -17.91 -6.17 -12.79
N VAL A 22 -17.13 -7.16 -13.23
CA VAL A 22 -17.39 -7.92 -14.47
C VAL A 22 -17.66 -9.37 -14.08
N PRO A 23 -18.83 -9.95 -14.44
CA PRO A 23 -19.15 -11.33 -14.10
C PRO A 23 -18.04 -12.31 -14.49
N GLY A 24 -17.57 -13.09 -13.51
CA GLY A 24 -16.52 -14.10 -13.70
C GLY A 24 -15.08 -13.58 -13.64
N LYS A 25 -14.84 -12.26 -13.53
CA LYS A 25 -13.51 -11.67 -13.44
C LYS A 25 -13.32 -10.91 -12.14
N VAL A 26 -12.15 -11.02 -11.51
CA VAL A 26 -11.82 -10.29 -10.28
C VAL A 26 -10.50 -9.55 -10.44
N GLY A 27 -10.54 -8.23 -10.33
CA GLY A 27 -9.37 -7.37 -10.21
C GLY A 27 -9.00 -7.14 -8.75
N MET A 28 -7.82 -7.61 -8.32
CA MET A 28 -7.35 -7.47 -6.95
C MET A 28 -6.01 -6.74 -6.88
N TYR A 29 -5.96 -5.65 -6.12
CA TYR A 29 -4.72 -4.95 -5.78
C TYR A 29 -4.35 -5.23 -4.32
N VAL A 30 -3.09 -5.52 -4.05
CA VAL A 30 -2.56 -5.64 -2.68
C VAL A 30 -1.32 -4.77 -2.54
N CYS A 31 -1.30 -3.89 -1.55
CA CYS A 31 -0.14 -3.05 -1.28
C CYS A 31 1.10 -3.90 -0.96
N GLY A 32 2.17 -3.66 -1.71
CA GLY A 32 3.44 -4.36 -1.55
C GLY A 32 4.44 -3.65 -0.62
N PRO A 33 5.70 -4.11 -0.59
CA PRO A 33 6.69 -3.61 0.35
C PRO A 33 7.38 -2.32 -0.13
N THR A 34 7.84 -1.51 0.81
CA THR A 34 8.93 -0.55 0.56
C THR A 34 10.26 -1.30 0.55
N VAL A 35 10.97 -1.28 -0.58
CA VAL A 35 12.15 -2.15 -0.81
C VAL A 35 13.46 -1.49 -0.36
N TYR A 36 13.57 -1.23 0.94
CA TYR A 36 14.78 -0.66 1.56
C TYR A 36 15.55 -1.66 2.44
N ASP A 37 14.98 -2.83 2.73
CA ASP A 37 15.63 -3.85 3.56
C ASP A 37 15.05 -5.25 3.32
N MET A 38 15.64 -6.26 3.97
CA MET A 38 15.19 -7.65 3.96
C MET A 38 13.75 -7.81 4.45
N ALA A 39 13.01 -8.73 3.83
CA ALA A 39 11.65 -9.03 4.21
C ALA A 39 11.58 -9.73 5.58
N HIS A 40 10.58 -9.38 6.38
CA HIS A 40 10.35 -9.96 7.70
C HIS A 40 9.06 -10.77 7.76
N VAL A 41 8.87 -11.50 8.87
CA VAL A 41 7.71 -12.40 9.04
C VAL A 41 6.37 -11.67 8.90
N GLY A 42 6.30 -10.38 9.25
CA GLY A 42 5.13 -9.53 8.97
C GLY A 42 4.78 -9.43 7.48
N HIS A 43 5.76 -9.21 6.60
CA HIS A 43 5.54 -9.26 5.15
C HIS A 43 5.09 -10.65 4.70
N ALA A 44 5.70 -11.70 5.26
CA ALA A 44 5.31 -13.08 4.98
C ALA A 44 3.84 -13.35 5.33
N ARG A 45 3.35 -12.89 6.48
CA ARG A 45 1.93 -13.05 6.86
C ARG A 45 1.00 -12.46 5.82
N SER A 46 1.23 -11.22 5.41
CA SER A 46 0.39 -10.56 4.40
C SER A 46 0.45 -11.32 3.08
N CYS A 47 1.66 -11.56 2.55
CA CYS A 47 1.82 -12.21 1.25
C CYS A 47 1.24 -13.63 1.21
N VAL A 48 1.43 -14.42 2.28
CA VAL A 48 0.87 -15.78 2.37
C VAL A 48 -0.66 -15.75 2.48
N ALA A 49 -1.23 -14.81 3.25
CA ALA A 49 -2.68 -14.67 3.37
C ALA A 49 -3.32 -14.32 2.00
N PHE A 50 -2.76 -13.34 1.29
CA PHE A 50 -3.26 -12.95 -0.03
C PHE A 50 -2.98 -14.01 -1.10
N ASP A 51 -1.86 -14.73 -1.05
CA ASP A 51 -1.63 -15.87 -1.94
C ASP A 51 -2.70 -16.96 -1.78
N LEU A 52 -3.13 -17.27 -0.54
CA LEU A 52 -4.25 -18.19 -0.32
C LEU A 52 -5.57 -17.65 -0.89
N ILE A 53 -5.83 -16.35 -0.74
CA ILE A 53 -7.02 -15.70 -1.31
C ILE A 53 -7.00 -15.81 -2.83
N VAL A 54 -5.91 -15.41 -3.50
CA VAL A 54 -5.73 -15.52 -4.95
C VAL A 54 -5.98 -16.95 -5.42
N ARG A 55 -5.32 -17.93 -4.79
CA ARG A 55 -5.45 -19.36 -5.15
C ARG A 55 -6.88 -19.87 -4.98
N HIS A 56 -7.60 -19.38 -3.97
CA HIS A 56 -9.00 -19.74 -3.78
C HIS A 56 -9.91 -19.10 -4.83
N LEU A 57 -9.68 -17.83 -5.17
CA LEU A 57 -10.46 -17.09 -6.16
C LEU A 57 -10.24 -17.62 -7.57
N ARG A 58 -9.00 -17.95 -7.96
CA ARG A 58 -8.66 -18.54 -9.27
C ARG A 58 -9.35 -19.88 -9.55
N ARG A 59 -9.93 -20.54 -8.54
CA ARG A 59 -10.77 -21.75 -8.74
C ARG A 59 -12.17 -21.43 -9.28
N ARG A 60 -12.59 -20.16 -9.27
CA ARG A 60 -13.96 -19.72 -9.60
C ARG A 60 -14.01 -18.50 -10.52
N PHE A 61 -12.95 -17.70 -10.55
CA PHE A 61 -12.87 -16.46 -11.30
C PHE A 61 -11.58 -16.40 -12.11
N ASP A 62 -11.61 -15.64 -13.20
CA ASP A 62 -10.43 -15.12 -13.87
C ASP A 62 -9.89 -13.94 -13.03
N VAL A 63 -8.74 -14.14 -12.37
CA VAL A 63 -8.20 -13.18 -11.40
C VAL A 63 -7.02 -12.45 -12.00
N ASN A 64 -7.09 -11.12 -12.00
CA ASN A 64 -5.93 -10.23 -12.22
C ASN A 64 -5.44 -9.71 -10.87
N TYR A 65 -4.33 -10.25 -10.38
CA TYR A 65 -3.71 -9.92 -9.10
C TYR A 65 -2.49 -9.00 -9.31
N VAL A 66 -2.57 -7.80 -8.75
CA VAL A 66 -1.53 -6.76 -8.83
C VAL A 66 -0.96 -6.49 -7.44
N ARG A 67 0.37 -6.41 -7.32
CA ARG A 67 1.06 -5.98 -6.09
C ARG A 67 2.28 -5.13 -6.43
N ASN A 68 2.31 -3.88 -5.99
CA ASN A 68 3.38 -2.97 -6.32
C ASN A 68 4.69 -3.22 -5.55
N TYR A 69 5.73 -2.51 -5.96
CA TYR A 69 6.90 -2.21 -5.14
C TYR A 69 6.99 -0.70 -4.96
N THR A 70 7.05 -0.23 -3.70
CA THR A 70 7.46 1.15 -3.42
C THR A 70 8.98 1.20 -3.49
N ASP A 71 9.51 1.60 -4.65
CA ASP A 71 10.94 1.61 -4.99
C ASP A 71 11.57 3.02 -4.96
N VAL A 72 10.80 4.02 -4.54
CA VAL A 72 11.27 5.34 -4.11
C VAL A 72 10.52 5.76 -2.85
N ASP A 73 11.24 6.08 -1.76
CA ASP A 73 10.68 6.52 -0.49
C ASP A 73 11.79 7.14 0.38
N ASP A 74 11.42 7.93 1.39
CA ASP A 74 12.36 8.49 2.39
C ASP A 74 13.24 7.41 3.03
N LYS A 75 12.69 6.20 3.29
CA LYS A 75 13.45 5.07 3.86
C LYS A 75 14.49 4.51 2.89
N ILE A 76 14.17 4.47 1.60
CA ILE A 76 15.10 4.00 0.56
C ILE A 76 16.25 4.99 0.41
N ILE A 77 15.93 6.29 0.33
CA ILE A 77 16.93 7.36 0.22
C ILE A 77 17.85 7.34 1.45
N LYS A 78 17.28 7.24 2.66
CA LYS A 78 18.06 7.14 3.89
C LYS A 78 18.99 5.93 3.86
N ARG A 79 18.48 4.76 3.47
CA ARG A 79 19.26 3.52 3.39
C ARG A 79 20.37 3.60 2.34
N ALA A 80 20.08 4.18 1.19
CA ALA A 80 21.03 4.40 0.11
C ALA A 80 22.20 5.26 0.58
N ASN A 81 21.92 6.35 1.30
CA ASN A 81 22.92 7.19 1.92
C ASN A 81 23.76 6.45 2.97
N GLU A 82 23.14 5.63 3.83
CA GLU A 82 23.85 4.80 4.82
C GLU A 82 24.80 3.79 4.16
N LEU A 83 24.44 3.27 2.98
CA LEU A 83 25.22 2.27 2.25
C LEU A 83 26.23 2.89 1.27
N GLY A 84 26.14 4.19 1.00
CA GLY A 84 26.93 4.85 -0.04
C GLY A 84 26.60 4.32 -1.45
N GLN A 85 25.33 4.05 -1.71
CA GLN A 85 24.82 3.46 -2.96
C GLN A 85 23.69 4.31 -3.55
N GLU A 86 23.39 4.12 -4.83
CA GLU A 86 22.25 4.76 -5.47
C GLU A 86 20.92 4.15 -4.97
N SER A 87 19.87 4.97 -4.86
CA SER A 87 18.55 4.51 -4.37
C SER A 87 17.97 3.38 -5.23
N THR A 88 18.19 3.43 -6.55
CA THR A 88 17.77 2.41 -7.50
C THR A 88 18.51 1.09 -7.32
N GLU A 89 19.80 1.12 -6.97
CA GLU A 89 20.59 -0.10 -6.69
C GLU A 89 20.15 -0.78 -5.39
N VAL A 90 19.72 0.01 -4.40
CA VAL A 90 19.15 -0.49 -3.15
C VAL A 90 17.79 -1.14 -3.41
N SER A 91 16.89 -0.44 -4.11
CA SER A 91 15.54 -0.95 -4.38
C SER A 91 15.57 -2.21 -5.24
N GLU A 92 16.32 -2.23 -6.34
CA GLU A 92 16.46 -3.40 -7.22
C GLU A 92 17.02 -4.63 -6.50
N ARG A 93 17.96 -4.43 -5.58
CA ARG A 93 18.47 -5.53 -4.74
C ARG A 93 17.36 -6.09 -3.87
N TYR A 94 16.70 -5.26 -3.08
CA TYR A 94 15.70 -5.73 -2.14
C TYR A 94 14.41 -6.23 -2.82
N ILE A 95 14.10 -5.80 -4.05
CA ILE A 95 13.09 -6.46 -4.90
C ILE A 95 13.49 -7.92 -5.15
N LYS A 96 14.72 -8.18 -5.60
CA LYS A 96 15.22 -9.55 -5.86
C LYS A 96 15.21 -10.39 -4.60
N GLU A 97 15.70 -9.84 -3.48
CA GLU A 97 15.69 -10.54 -2.19
C GLU A 97 14.26 -10.86 -1.73
N PHE A 98 13.33 -9.90 -1.86
CA PHE A 98 11.93 -10.10 -1.50
C PHE A 98 11.27 -11.20 -2.33
N LYS A 99 11.50 -11.22 -3.66
CA LYS A 99 10.98 -12.28 -4.53
C LYS A 99 11.51 -13.66 -4.12
N SER A 100 12.80 -13.76 -3.85
CA SER A 100 13.43 -15.00 -3.36
C SER A 100 12.83 -15.49 -2.04
N ASP A 101 12.62 -14.58 -1.08
CA ASP A 101 12.04 -14.90 0.22
C ASP A 101 10.56 -15.35 0.09
N MET A 102 9.78 -14.68 -0.78
CA MET A 102 8.38 -15.07 -1.04
C MET A 102 8.27 -16.41 -1.77
N ALA A 103 9.13 -16.67 -2.75
CA ALA A 103 9.19 -17.94 -3.47
C ALA A 103 9.56 -19.10 -2.53
N SER A 104 10.49 -18.86 -1.59
CA SER A 104 10.87 -19.84 -0.56
C SER A 104 9.68 -20.25 0.31
N LEU A 105 8.71 -19.35 0.53
CA LEU A 105 7.44 -19.62 1.24
C LEU A 105 6.32 -20.17 0.33
N GLY A 106 6.60 -20.47 -0.94
CA GLY A 106 5.64 -21.03 -1.90
C GLY A 106 4.56 -20.04 -2.37
N ASN A 107 4.78 -18.74 -2.21
CA ASN A 107 3.86 -17.73 -2.75
C ASN A 107 3.97 -17.70 -4.27
N ALA A 108 2.83 -17.61 -4.96
CA ALA A 108 2.80 -17.35 -6.39
C ALA A 108 3.20 -15.89 -6.67
N GLU A 109 3.77 -15.67 -7.86
CA GLU A 109 3.98 -14.30 -8.35
C GLU A 109 2.63 -13.65 -8.67
N PRO A 110 2.47 -12.34 -8.37
CA PRO A 110 1.37 -11.54 -8.91
C PRO A 110 1.36 -11.54 -10.43
N ASP A 111 0.20 -11.28 -11.03
CA ASP A 111 0.07 -11.12 -12.48
C ASP A 111 0.79 -9.84 -12.96
N HIS A 112 0.83 -8.80 -12.11
CA HIS A 112 1.62 -7.59 -12.32
C HIS A 112 2.30 -7.12 -11.03
N GLU A 113 3.54 -6.67 -11.16
CA GLU A 113 4.34 -6.12 -10.06
C GLU A 113 4.92 -4.72 -10.40
N PRO A 114 4.06 -3.69 -10.49
CA PRO A 114 4.49 -2.36 -10.90
C PRO A 114 5.42 -1.70 -9.89
N LYS A 115 6.38 -0.91 -10.38
CA LYS A 115 7.25 -0.07 -9.57
C LYS A 115 6.81 1.38 -9.65
N VAL A 116 6.92 2.11 -8.55
CA VAL A 116 6.56 3.54 -8.50
C VAL A 116 7.35 4.34 -9.53
N THR A 117 8.64 4.08 -9.67
CA THR A 117 9.50 4.81 -10.62
C THR A 117 9.12 4.59 -12.08
N GLU A 118 8.34 3.55 -12.40
CA GLU A 118 7.83 3.24 -13.74
C GLU A 118 6.47 3.91 -14.02
N HIS A 119 5.85 4.55 -13.02
CA HIS A 119 4.49 5.13 -13.08
C HIS A 119 4.43 6.62 -12.70
N ILE A 120 5.55 7.34 -12.84
CA ILE A 120 5.61 8.76 -12.45
C ILE A 120 4.64 9.64 -13.25
N GLU A 121 4.51 9.40 -14.55
CA GLU A 121 3.56 10.15 -15.40
C GLU A 121 2.11 9.90 -14.96
N ASP A 122 1.75 8.66 -14.64
CA ASP A 122 0.42 8.30 -14.14
C ASP A 122 0.10 8.99 -12.82
N ILE A 123 1.10 9.06 -11.93
CA ILE A 123 0.98 9.75 -10.65
C ILE A 123 0.78 11.25 -10.87
N VAL A 124 1.59 11.88 -11.72
CA VAL A 124 1.45 13.33 -12.02
C VAL A 124 0.05 13.62 -12.57
N HIS A 125 -0.44 12.83 -13.54
CA HIS A 125 -1.80 12.99 -14.07
C HIS A 125 -2.89 12.83 -13.01
N LEU A 126 -2.74 11.87 -12.09
CA LEU A 126 -3.68 11.69 -11.00
C LEU A 126 -3.71 12.90 -10.07
N ILE A 127 -2.54 13.46 -9.74
CA ILE A 127 -2.43 14.66 -8.90
C ILE A 127 -3.08 15.86 -9.60
N GLU A 128 -2.84 16.04 -10.91
CA GLU A 128 -3.51 17.09 -11.68
C GLU A 128 -5.04 16.99 -11.62
N ARG A 129 -5.60 15.77 -11.74
CA ARG A 129 -7.04 15.53 -11.58
C ARG A 129 -7.53 15.90 -10.18
N VAL A 130 -6.79 15.53 -9.14
CA VAL A 130 -7.12 15.87 -7.74
C VAL A 130 -7.14 17.39 -7.54
N ILE A 131 -6.15 18.11 -8.06
CA ILE A 131 -6.10 19.58 -7.99
C ILE A 131 -7.24 20.21 -8.81
N ALA A 132 -7.48 19.73 -10.03
CA ALA A 132 -8.54 20.25 -10.92
C ALA A 132 -9.93 20.11 -10.28
N ASN A 133 -10.15 19.06 -9.47
CA ASN A 133 -11.38 18.84 -8.72
C ASN A 133 -11.43 19.60 -7.37
N GLY A 134 -10.45 20.47 -7.09
CA GLY A 134 -10.40 21.31 -5.89
C GLY A 134 -10.08 20.53 -4.61
N LYS A 135 -9.48 19.33 -4.72
CA LYS A 135 -9.17 18.44 -3.59
C LYS A 135 -7.69 18.44 -3.21
N GLY A 136 -6.85 19.14 -3.96
CA GLY A 136 -5.43 19.32 -3.66
C GLY A 136 -4.96 20.73 -3.99
N TYR A 137 -3.80 21.11 -3.44
CA TYR A 137 -3.19 22.41 -3.68
C TYR A 137 -1.66 22.31 -3.68
N ALA A 138 -1.02 23.11 -4.53
CA ALA A 138 0.42 23.25 -4.58
C ALA A 138 0.89 24.40 -3.67
N VAL A 139 2.05 24.22 -3.03
CA VAL A 139 2.73 25.24 -2.23
C VAL A 139 4.23 24.98 -2.30
N GLU A 140 4.99 25.96 -2.82
CA GLU A 140 6.46 25.92 -2.85
C GLU A 140 7.07 24.65 -3.48
N GLY A 141 6.40 24.09 -4.49
CA GLY A 141 6.82 22.88 -5.20
C GLY A 141 6.35 21.56 -4.56
N ASP A 142 5.83 21.59 -3.33
CA ASP A 142 5.07 20.49 -2.76
C ASP A 142 3.62 20.55 -3.25
N VAL A 143 2.94 19.39 -3.26
CA VAL A 143 1.50 19.30 -3.46
C VAL A 143 0.89 18.51 -2.33
N TYR A 144 -0.17 19.05 -1.73
CA TYR A 144 -0.90 18.43 -0.64
C TYR A 144 -2.35 18.12 -1.04
N TYR A 145 -2.88 17.04 -0.49
CA TYR A 145 -4.31 16.76 -0.49
C TYR A 145 -4.98 17.52 0.66
N ALA A 146 -6.07 18.23 0.36
CA ALA A 146 -6.85 18.95 1.37
C ALA A 146 -7.88 18.01 2.00
N VAL A 147 -7.60 17.44 3.18
CA VAL A 147 -8.43 16.38 3.76
C VAL A 147 -9.87 16.82 4.06
N GLU A 148 -10.05 18.06 4.50
CA GLU A 148 -11.38 18.64 4.78
C GLU A 148 -12.26 18.73 3.54
N SER A 149 -11.66 18.71 2.35
CA SER A 149 -12.42 18.74 1.10
C SER A 149 -13.09 17.40 0.80
N PHE A 150 -12.72 16.30 1.49
CA PHE A 150 -13.25 14.97 1.23
C PHE A 150 -14.33 14.58 2.24
N GLU A 151 -15.57 14.50 1.78
CA GLU A 151 -16.67 14.04 2.62
C GLU A 151 -16.52 12.56 2.97
N GLY A 152 -16.56 12.24 4.26
CA GLY A 152 -16.42 10.87 4.74
C GLY A 152 -14.96 10.39 4.87
N TYR A 153 -13.98 11.30 4.92
CA TYR A 153 -12.62 10.93 5.31
C TYR A 153 -12.62 10.23 6.69
N GLY A 154 -12.00 9.04 6.76
CA GLY A 154 -12.08 8.19 7.95
C GLY A 154 -13.10 7.05 7.86
N LYS A 155 -13.85 6.94 6.75
CA LYS A 155 -14.89 5.91 6.57
C LYS A 155 -14.34 4.48 6.60
N LEU A 156 -13.10 4.24 6.16
CA LEU A 156 -12.51 2.91 6.19
C LEU A 156 -12.08 2.52 7.61
N SER A 157 -11.30 3.39 8.25
CA SER A 157 -10.73 3.16 9.58
C SER A 157 -11.72 3.36 10.72
N GLY A 158 -12.81 4.09 10.47
CA GLY A 158 -13.78 4.52 11.50
C GLY A 158 -13.30 5.64 12.41
N ARG A 159 -12.14 6.24 12.11
CA ARG A 159 -11.59 7.35 12.89
C ARG A 159 -12.22 8.67 12.43
N LYS A 160 -12.42 9.61 13.35
CA LYS A 160 -12.88 10.98 13.05
C LYS A 160 -11.69 11.93 13.01
N LEU A 161 -11.74 12.94 12.15
CA LEU A 161 -10.68 13.96 12.03
C LEU A 161 -10.39 14.65 13.37
N ASP A 162 -11.43 15.05 14.11
CA ASP A 162 -11.30 15.70 15.43
C ASP A 162 -10.49 14.84 16.43
N ASP A 163 -10.68 13.52 16.42
CA ASP A 163 -9.96 12.59 17.30
C ASP A 163 -8.48 12.43 16.89
N MET A 164 -8.17 12.69 15.61
CA MET A 164 -6.80 12.62 15.06
C MET A 164 -6.00 13.89 15.37
N GLU A 165 -6.64 15.06 15.30
CA GLU A 165 -5.99 16.36 15.59
C GLU A 165 -5.48 16.41 17.04
N ALA A 166 -6.25 15.87 18.00
CA ALA A 166 -5.86 15.80 19.41
C ALA A 166 -4.61 14.91 19.66
N GLY A 167 -4.28 14.01 18.72
CA GLY A 167 -3.17 13.05 18.83
C GLY A 167 -1.93 13.37 17.98
N ALA A 168 -1.99 14.37 17.10
CA ALA A 168 -0.91 14.70 16.17
C ALA A 168 0.30 15.33 16.87
N ARG A 169 1.21 14.49 17.40
CA ARG A 169 2.53 14.89 17.95
C ARG A 169 3.62 15.02 16.88
N VAL A 170 3.27 15.40 15.66
CA VAL A 170 4.23 15.53 14.53
C VAL A 170 4.61 16.99 14.37
N GLU A 171 5.84 17.28 13.94
CA GLU A 171 6.23 18.62 13.49
C GLU A 171 5.24 19.08 12.41
N VAL A 172 4.41 20.07 12.76
CA VAL A 172 3.40 20.62 11.86
C VAL A 172 4.13 21.42 10.79
N ASP A 173 4.04 20.98 9.55
CA ASP A 173 4.44 21.82 8.42
C ASP A 173 3.44 22.98 8.33
N GLU A 174 3.86 24.18 8.76
CA GLU A 174 3.04 25.40 8.81
C GLU A 174 2.50 25.83 7.44
N ARG A 175 3.03 25.27 6.34
CA ARG A 175 2.57 25.55 4.98
C ARG A 175 1.29 24.78 4.65
N LYS A 176 0.92 23.77 5.45
CA LYS A 176 -0.33 23.03 5.27
C LYS A 176 -1.52 23.86 5.73
N ARG A 177 -2.64 23.75 5.02
CA ARG A 177 -3.88 24.44 5.40
C ARG A 177 -4.53 23.75 6.60
N ASN A 178 -4.46 22.43 6.65
CA ASN A 178 -4.82 21.60 7.78
C ASN A 178 -3.64 20.67 8.16
N PRO A 179 -3.30 20.47 9.45
CA PRO A 179 -2.21 19.56 9.87
C PRO A 179 -2.32 18.12 9.33
N MET A 180 -3.54 17.66 9.07
CA MET A 180 -3.86 16.33 8.54
C MET A 180 -3.73 16.24 7.02
N ASP A 181 -3.53 17.35 6.31
CA ASP A 181 -3.23 17.35 4.87
C ASP A 181 -1.97 16.52 4.61
N PHE A 182 -2.02 15.67 3.60
CA PHE A 182 -0.94 14.73 3.28
C PHE A 182 -0.35 15.00 1.90
N ALA A 183 0.95 14.74 1.75
CA ALA A 183 1.66 15.02 0.52
C ALA A 183 1.20 14.09 -0.61
N LEU A 184 0.90 14.69 -1.75
CA LEU A 184 0.73 14.03 -3.04
C LEU A 184 2.04 14.06 -3.84
N TRP A 185 2.75 15.19 -3.78
CA TRP A 185 4.06 15.39 -4.39
C TRP A 185 4.96 16.12 -3.40
N LYS A 186 6.21 15.69 -3.29
CA LYS A 186 7.23 16.30 -2.44
C LYS A 186 8.33 16.87 -3.32
N SER A 187 8.60 18.16 -3.16
CA SER A 187 9.75 18.84 -3.73
C SER A 187 11.04 18.12 -3.34
N ALA A 188 11.96 17.98 -4.30
CA ALA A 188 13.19 17.24 -4.09
C ALA A 188 14.20 18.06 -3.29
N LYS A 189 14.79 17.44 -2.26
CA LYS A 189 15.94 18.02 -1.56
C LYS A 189 17.23 17.77 -2.34
N PRO A 190 18.29 18.58 -2.14
CA PRO A 190 19.57 18.34 -2.79
C PRO A 190 20.09 16.91 -2.55
N GLY A 191 20.39 16.20 -3.63
CA GLY A 191 20.88 14.81 -3.60
C GLY A 191 19.80 13.73 -3.51
N GLU A 192 18.51 14.09 -3.39
CA GLU A 192 17.43 13.10 -3.51
C GLU A 192 17.12 12.79 -4.98
N PRO A 193 16.64 11.57 -5.31
CA PRO A 193 16.09 11.27 -6.62
C PRO A 193 14.86 12.14 -6.91
N TRP A 194 14.70 12.56 -8.17
CA TRP A 194 13.65 13.47 -8.58
C TRP A 194 13.22 13.24 -10.02
N TRP A 195 12.00 13.68 -10.32
CA TRP A 195 11.40 13.75 -11.64
C TRP A 195 10.86 15.16 -11.88
N GLU A 196 10.77 15.55 -13.15
CA GLU A 196 10.12 16.79 -13.54
C GLU A 196 8.60 16.67 -13.37
N SER A 197 7.96 17.75 -12.95
CA SER A 197 6.50 17.83 -12.83
C SER A 197 6.04 19.28 -13.06
N PRO A 198 4.73 19.54 -13.23
CA PRO A 198 4.19 20.90 -13.29
C PRO A 198 4.50 21.77 -12.06
N TRP A 199 4.86 21.14 -10.94
CA TRP A 199 5.19 21.80 -9.67
C TRP A 199 6.71 21.89 -9.44
N GLY A 200 7.52 21.52 -10.43
CA GLY A 200 8.97 21.47 -10.35
C GLY A 200 9.50 20.09 -9.95
N LYS A 201 10.81 20.03 -9.67
CA LYS A 201 11.50 18.77 -9.36
C LYS A 201 11.04 18.19 -8.04
N GLY A 202 10.60 16.95 -8.06
CA GLY A 202 10.14 16.27 -6.87
C GLY A 202 9.92 14.78 -7.07
N ARG A 203 9.14 14.20 -6.18
CA ARG A 203 8.84 12.78 -6.14
C ARG A 203 7.45 12.55 -5.52
N PRO A 204 6.82 11.40 -5.78
CA PRO A 204 5.51 11.12 -5.24
C PRO A 204 5.49 11.04 -3.70
N GLY A 205 4.34 11.36 -3.12
CA GLY A 205 4.02 11.00 -1.75
C GLY A 205 3.56 9.54 -1.65
N TRP A 206 3.82 8.88 -0.53
CA TRP A 206 3.62 7.44 -0.37
C TRP A 206 2.23 6.92 -0.81
N HIS A 207 1.16 7.66 -0.55
CA HIS A 207 -0.21 7.19 -0.80
C HIS A 207 -0.61 7.26 -2.28
N ILE A 208 -0.14 8.29 -3.01
CA ILE A 208 -0.62 8.55 -4.38
C ILE A 208 -0.15 7.48 -5.38
N GLU A 209 0.94 6.81 -5.04
CA GLU A 209 1.56 5.71 -5.76
C GLU A 209 0.56 4.59 -6.05
N CYS A 210 -0.07 4.06 -4.99
CA CYS A 210 -0.98 2.93 -5.09
C CYS A 210 -2.27 3.31 -5.82
N SER A 211 -2.82 4.51 -5.57
CA SER A 211 -3.99 5.03 -6.28
C SER A 211 -3.78 5.11 -7.80
N ALA A 212 -2.60 5.58 -8.22
CA ALA A 212 -2.25 5.69 -9.64
C ALA A 212 -2.00 4.31 -10.27
N MET A 213 -1.13 3.51 -9.67
CA MET A 213 -0.76 2.20 -10.20
C MET A 213 -1.95 1.25 -10.27
N SER A 214 -2.75 1.13 -9.20
CA SER A 214 -3.90 0.21 -9.19
C SER A 214 -4.89 0.52 -10.32
N SER A 215 -5.14 1.82 -10.55
CA SER A 215 -6.06 2.30 -11.59
C SER A 215 -5.59 1.94 -13.01
N GLN A 216 -4.29 1.92 -13.26
CA GLN A 216 -3.74 1.55 -14.58
C GLN A 216 -3.99 0.09 -14.93
N TYR A 217 -3.89 -0.81 -13.95
CA TYR A 217 -4.03 -2.25 -14.20
C TYR A 217 -5.47 -2.75 -14.05
N LEU A 218 -6.28 -2.10 -13.21
CA LEU A 218 -7.58 -2.63 -12.77
C LEU A 218 -8.75 -1.68 -13.02
N GLY A 219 -8.48 -0.43 -13.44
CA GLY A 219 -9.49 0.60 -13.65
C GLY A 219 -9.82 1.41 -12.39
N GLU A 220 -10.69 2.40 -12.54
CA GLU A 220 -11.00 3.41 -11.49
C GLU A 220 -11.77 2.85 -10.28
N THR A 221 -12.33 1.64 -10.39
CA THR A 221 -12.96 0.93 -9.26
C THR A 221 -12.43 -0.50 -9.25
N LEU A 222 -11.93 -0.94 -8.09
CA LEU A 222 -11.37 -2.27 -7.87
C LEU A 222 -12.42 -3.23 -7.32
N ASP A 223 -12.31 -4.53 -7.61
CA ASP A 223 -13.12 -5.55 -6.92
C ASP A 223 -12.66 -5.72 -5.47
N ILE A 224 -11.34 -5.90 -5.31
CA ILE A 224 -10.70 -6.11 -4.01
C ILE A 224 -9.46 -5.21 -3.91
N HIS A 225 -9.35 -4.48 -2.82
CA HIS A 225 -8.11 -3.84 -2.38
C HIS A 225 -7.68 -4.47 -1.05
N GLY A 226 -6.40 -4.82 -0.91
CA GLY A 226 -5.90 -5.49 0.29
C GLY A 226 -4.54 -5.02 0.81
N GLY A 227 -4.27 -5.33 2.07
CA GLY A 227 -2.98 -5.07 2.70
C GLY A 227 -2.93 -5.53 4.17
N GLY A 228 -1.86 -5.15 4.88
CA GLY A 228 -1.81 -5.28 6.33
C GLY A 228 -2.82 -4.36 7.01
N ASN A 229 -3.36 -4.73 8.17
CA ASN A 229 -4.31 -3.87 8.90
C ASN A 229 -3.67 -2.57 9.43
N ASP A 230 -2.34 -2.47 9.45
CA ASP A 230 -1.63 -1.22 9.68
C ASP A 230 -1.72 -0.23 8.51
N LEU A 231 -2.11 -0.69 7.31
CA LEU A 231 -2.35 0.15 6.14
C LEU A 231 -3.76 0.74 6.10
N GLU A 232 -4.71 0.25 6.92
CA GLU A 232 -6.07 0.81 7.02
C GLU A 232 -6.04 2.33 7.20
N PHE A 233 -5.13 2.81 8.07
CA PHE A 233 -4.90 4.23 8.28
C PHE A 233 -3.41 4.51 8.55
N PRO A 234 -2.82 5.55 7.91
CA PRO A 234 -3.48 6.49 7.00
C PRO A 234 -3.51 6.01 5.53
N HIS A 235 -2.83 4.91 5.18
CA HIS A 235 -2.50 4.62 3.78
C HIS A 235 -3.72 4.39 2.89
N HIS A 236 -4.53 3.37 3.17
CA HIS A 236 -5.71 3.04 2.38
C HIS A 236 -6.82 4.09 2.49
N GLU A 237 -6.96 4.76 3.64
CA GLU A 237 -7.87 5.91 3.78
C GLU A 237 -7.50 7.05 2.82
N ASN A 238 -6.20 7.33 2.67
CA ASN A 238 -5.70 8.33 1.75
C ASN A 238 -5.88 7.91 0.29
N GLU A 239 -5.69 6.63 -0.02
CA GLU A 239 -5.93 6.13 -1.38
C GLU A 239 -7.39 6.26 -1.81
N ILE A 240 -8.32 5.98 -0.90
CA ILE A 240 -9.75 6.24 -1.11
C ILE A 240 -9.95 7.73 -1.41
N ALA A 241 -9.43 8.61 -0.54
CA ALA A 241 -9.62 10.05 -0.70
C ALA A 241 -9.07 10.56 -2.03
N GLN A 242 -7.89 10.10 -2.45
CA GLN A 242 -7.25 10.45 -3.72
C GLN A 242 -8.02 9.94 -4.93
N SER A 243 -8.35 8.65 -4.95
CA SER A 243 -8.97 7.99 -6.09
C SER A 243 -10.41 8.46 -6.30
N GLU A 244 -11.19 8.59 -5.22
CA GLU A 244 -12.55 9.10 -5.28
C GLU A 244 -12.57 10.61 -5.60
N ALA A 245 -11.59 11.39 -5.11
CA ALA A 245 -11.44 12.79 -5.51
C ALA A 245 -11.16 12.95 -7.01
N ALA A 246 -10.35 12.09 -7.60
CA ALA A 246 -9.99 12.18 -9.01
C ALA A 246 -11.09 11.69 -9.96
N THR A 247 -11.92 10.72 -9.52
CA THR A 247 -12.84 9.97 -10.40
C THR A 247 -14.31 10.21 -10.09
N GLY A 248 -14.67 10.62 -8.87
CA GLY A 248 -16.05 10.68 -8.39
C GLY A 248 -16.71 9.31 -8.22
N LYS A 249 -15.96 8.21 -8.31
CA LYS A 249 -16.45 6.82 -8.20
C LYS A 249 -15.91 6.17 -6.93
N PRO A 250 -16.60 5.19 -6.35
CA PRO A 250 -16.03 4.38 -5.27
C PRO A 250 -14.72 3.71 -5.71
N TYR A 251 -13.68 3.76 -4.88
CA TYR A 251 -12.36 3.25 -5.26
C TYR A 251 -12.28 1.71 -5.26
N ALA A 252 -12.86 1.04 -4.26
CA ALA A 252 -12.89 -0.42 -4.20
C ALA A 252 -14.19 -0.93 -3.61
N LYS A 253 -14.70 -2.06 -4.14
CA LYS A 253 -15.91 -2.71 -3.61
C LYS A 253 -15.66 -3.41 -2.28
N SER A 254 -14.52 -4.09 -2.14
CA SER A 254 -14.16 -4.84 -0.94
C SER A 254 -12.76 -4.49 -0.45
N TRP A 255 -12.64 -4.19 0.84
CA TRP A 255 -11.38 -3.96 1.53
C TRP A 255 -11.03 -5.15 2.43
N LEU A 256 -9.90 -5.80 2.17
CA LEU A 256 -9.43 -6.96 2.94
C LEU A 256 -8.14 -6.62 3.68
N HIS A 257 -8.12 -6.80 4.99
CA HIS A 257 -6.94 -6.51 5.81
C HIS A 257 -6.51 -7.73 6.60
N CYS A 258 -5.23 -8.10 6.52
CA CYS A 258 -4.67 -9.18 7.32
C CYS A 258 -4.15 -8.67 8.66
N GLY A 259 -4.43 -9.39 9.73
CA GLY A 259 -3.93 -9.03 11.06
C GLY A 259 -2.41 -9.14 11.18
N MET A 260 -1.80 -8.21 11.91
CA MET A 260 -0.37 -8.22 12.24
C MET A 260 0.04 -9.47 13.04
N ILE A 261 1.29 -9.88 12.86
CA ILE A 261 1.95 -10.82 13.79
C ILE A 261 2.36 -10.08 15.06
N THR A 262 2.02 -10.66 16.20
CA THR A 262 2.54 -10.27 17.51
C THR A 262 3.54 -11.28 18.03
N ILE A 263 4.59 -10.82 18.71
CA ILE A 263 5.55 -11.66 19.42
C ILE A 263 5.39 -11.37 20.90
N ASN A 264 5.01 -12.39 21.68
CA ASN A 264 4.69 -12.26 23.11
C ASN A 264 3.63 -11.18 23.42
N GLY A 265 2.67 -10.99 22.52
CA GLY A 265 1.62 -9.98 22.65
C GLY A 265 2.03 -8.57 22.20
N GLU A 266 3.30 -8.35 21.84
CA GLU A 266 3.79 -7.06 21.35
C GLU A 266 3.89 -7.03 19.81
N LYS A 267 3.68 -5.85 19.22
CA LYS A 267 3.92 -5.62 17.80
C LYS A 267 5.42 -5.79 17.49
N MET A 268 5.75 -6.43 16.37
CA MET A 268 7.13 -6.52 15.90
C MET A 268 7.69 -5.14 15.56
N SER A 269 8.89 -4.83 16.05
CA SER A 269 9.66 -3.64 15.67
C SER A 269 11.15 -3.89 15.86
N LYS A 270 11.99 -3.25 15.03
CA LYS A 270 13.44 -3.33 15.18
C LYS A 270 13.92 -2.79 16.53
N SER A 271 13.27 -1.73 17.04
CA SER A 271 13.62 -1.09 18.32
C SER A 271 13.36 -1.95 19.54
N LEU A 272 12.37 -2.86 19.48
CA LEU A 272 12.07 -3.79 20.58
C LEU A 272 12.89 -5.09 20.48
N GLY A 273 13.75 -5.24 19.46
CA GLY A 273 14.55 -6.45 19.25
C GLY A 273 13.73 -7.70 18.92
N ASN A 274 12.42 -7.56 18.68
CA ASN A 274 11.48 -8.64 18.36
C ASN A 274 11.17 -8.70 16.85
N PHE A 275 12.18 -8.39 16.02
CA PHE A 275 12.08 -8.37 14.57
C PHE A 275 12.88 -9.53 13.99
N PHE A 276 12.23 -10.35 13.16
CA PHE A 276 12.87 -11.49 12.50
C PHE A 276 12.67 -11.38 10.99
N THR A 277 13.76 -11.50 10.24
CA THR A 277 13.71 -11.69 8.79
C THR A 277 13.16 -13.06 8.45
N ILE A 278 12.63 -13.21 7.23
CA ILE A 278 12.17 -14.52 6.75
C ILE A 278 13.33 -15.52 6.74
N ARG A 279 14.52 -15.08 6.32
CA ARG A 279 15.72 -15.93 6.26
C ARG A 279 16.13 -16.50 7.60
N GLU A 280 16.21 -15.66 8.63
CA GLU A 280 16.55 -16.12 10.00
C GLU A 280 15.56 -17.17 10.52
N VAL A 281 14.28 -17.08 10.13
CA VAL A 281 13.28 -18.09 10.50
C VAL A 281 13.47 -19.37 9.67
N LEU A 282 13.74 -19.25 8.37
CA LEU A 282 13.92 -20.38 7.47
C LEU A 282 15.21 -21.17 7.72
N GLU A 283 16.22 -20.56 8.36
CA GLU A 283 17.40 -21.29 8.87
C GLU A 283 17.04 -22.30 9.97
N LYS A 284 15.95 -22.06 10.70
CA LYS A 284 15.54 -22.86 11.87
C LYS A 284 14.37 -23.78 11.57
N TYR A 285 13.51 -23.41 10.63
CA TYR A 285 12.25 -24.11 10.37
C TYR A 285 12.03 -24.30 8.87
N HIS A 286 11.51 -25.46 8.49
CA HIS A 286 11.15 -25.75 7.11
C HIS A 286 10.12 -24.73 6.58
N PRO A 287 10.21 -24.24 5.32
CA PRO A 287 9.32 -23.20 4.82
C PRO A 287 7.83 -23.55 4.90
N GLU A 288 7.45 -24.82 4.69
CA GLU A 288 6.06 -25.26 4.83
C GLU A 288 5.55 -25.17 6.28
N VAL A 289 6.41 -25.39 7.28
CA VAL A 289 6.04 -25.24 8.70
C VAL A 289 5.79 -23.77 9.02
N VAL A 290 6.64 -22.88 8.51
CA VAL A 290 6.45 -21.43 8.65
C VAL A 290 5.17 -21.00 7.96
N ARG A 291 4.95 -21.44 6.71
CA ARG A 291 3.73 -21.15 5.95
C ARG A 291 2.48 -21.64 6.68
N TYR A 292 2.50 -22.87 7.20
CA TYR A 292 1.40 -23.44 7.99
C TYR A 292 1.11 -22.58 9.22
N LEU A 293 2.13 -22.18 9.98
CA LEU A 293 1.98 -21.30 11.13
C LEU A 293 1.30 -19.97 10.76
N LEU A 294 1.73 -19.37 9.65
CA LEU A 294 1.19 -18.09 9.17
C LEU A 294 -0.29 -18.15 8.78
N ILE A 295 -0.84 -19.34 8.50
CA ILE A 295 -2.24 -19.52 8.06
C ILE A 295 -3.10 -20.26 9.08
N ALA A 296 -2.49 -20.75 10.17
CA ALA A 296 -3.19 -21.47 11.23
C ALA A 296 -4.15 -20.58 12.03
N SER A 297 -4.00 -19.25 11.94
CA SER A 297 -4.93 -18.27 12.49
C SER A 297 -5.65 -17.52 11.38
N HIS A 298 -6.95 -17.27 11.61
CA HIS A 298 -7.71 -16.29 10.84
C HIS A 298 -7.12 -14.89 11.08
#